data_AF-A0A497B6H5-F1
#
_entry.id   AF-A0A497B6H5-F1
#
_cell.length_a   1.000
_cell.length_b   1.000
_cell.length_c   1.000
_cell.angle_alpha   90.00
_cell.angle_beta   90.00
_cell.angle_gamma   90.00
#
_symmetry.space_group_name_H-M   'P 1'
#
loop_
_entity.id
_entity.type
_entity.pdbx_description
1 polymer ?
#
loop_
_entity_poly.entity_id
_entity_poly.type
_entity_poly.pdbx_seq_one_letter_code
_entity_poly.pdbx_strand_id
1 'polypeptide(L)'
;MTDENSKQPWERQPWDTSVSFRRFVDYYLPQQPPRSVDQAYRAWRAEKHKLPIDHESITQRRAMKGWRRWSLGRNKQDEPIVPNALSWAQRAQAWDDHLAAKLFQALEERKTEILNSGYALYFERIADLKELAELLRDELYTEDKRWLPDVRQIGSGEDAERVDIVRFNHALIEQYRRTLDDIAAELGERIRGLELRGSVGVASVTADELAQARNEAEAWEKERFGDGDSE
;
A
#
# COMPACT_ATOMS: atom_id res chain seq x y z
N MET A 1 -26.82 9.59 -23.30
CA MET A 1 -27.94 9.05 -22.51
C MET A 1 -27.38 8.70 -21.14
N THR A 2 -27.34 9.66 -20.22
CA THR A 2 -27.06 9.38 -18.82
C THR A 2 -28.24 8.59 -18.28
N ASP A 3 -27.97 7.41 -17.75
CA ASP A 3 -28.98 6.56 -17.13
C ASP A 3 -29.57 7.33 -15.94
N GLU A 4 -30.66 8.08 -16.15
CA GLU A 4 -31.42 8.76 -15.09
C GLU A 4 -32.03 7.77 -14.07
N ASN A 5 -31.75 6.47 -14.24
CA ASN A 5 -32.45 5.37 -13.60
C ASN A 5 -31.66 4.66 -12.49
N SER A 6 -30.41 5.02 -12.19
CA SER A 6 -29.67 4.42 -11.06
C SER A 6 -29.60 5.36 -9.85
N LYS A 7 -30.76 5.82 -9.37
CA LYS A 7 -30.83 6.50 -8.07
C LYS A 7 -30.21 5.61 -7.00
N GLN A 8 -29.25 6.14 -6.27
CA GLN A 8 -28.53 5.35 -5.27
C GLN A 8 -29.50 4.95 -4.14
N PRO A 9 -29.36 3.75 -3.54
CA PRO A 9 -30.28 3.29 -2.50
C PRO A 9 -30.45 4.25 -1.31
N TRP A 10 -29.38 4.96 -0.93
CA TRP A 10 -29.39 5.94 0.17
C TRP A 10 -30.00 7.30 -0.21
N GLU A 11 -30.20 7.60 -1.49
CA GLU A 11 -30.85 8.84 -1.93
C GLU A 11 -32.35 8.83 -1.65
N ARG A 12 -32.99 9.99 -1.81
CA ARG A 12 -34.43 10.15 -1.61
C ARG A 12 -35.22 9.24 -2.55
N GLN A 13 -35.97 8.32 -1.97
CA GLN A 13 -36.79 7.39 -2.73
C GLN A 13 -38.10 8.06 -3.20
N PRO A 14 -38.76 7.58 -4.27
CA PRO A 14 -40.01 8.18 -4.77
C PRO A 14 -41.13 8.28 -3.72
N TRP A 15 -41.16 7.33 -2.78
CA TRP A 15 -42.13 7.29 -1.68
C TRP A 15 -41.73 8.13 -0.46
N ASP A 16 -40.49 8.63 -0.39
CA ASP A 16 -40.03 9.44 0.72
C ASP A 16 -40.69 10.82 0.67
N THR A 17 -41.43 11.13 1.73
CA THR A 17 -41.73 12.54 2.04
C THR A 17 -40.43 13.27 2.36
N SER A 18 -40.35 14.57 2.05
CA SER A 18 -39.15 15.39 2.36
C SER A 18 -38.79 15.34 3.85
N VAL A 19 -39.79 15.19 4.73
CA VAL A 19 -39.60 15.07 6.19
C VAL A 19 -39.02 13.71 6.57
N SER A 20 -39.49 12.61 5.98
CA SER A 20 -38.95 11.27 6.18
C SER A 20 -37.48 11.21 5.78
N PHE A 21 -37.17 11.67 4.56
CA PHE A 21 -35.82 11.63 4.03
C PHE A 21 -34.86 12.49 4.85
N ARG A 22 -35.26 13.71 5.21
CA ARG A 22 -34.45 14.58 6.08
C ARG A 22 -34.14 13.88 7.41
N ARG A 23 -35.12 13.20 8.03
CA ARG A 23 -34.89 12.50 9.29
C ARG A 23 -33.95 11.30 9.15
N PHE A 24 -34.02 10.60 8.02
CA PHE A 24 -33.08 9.54 7.69
C PHE A 24 -31.65 10.08 7.62
N VAL A 25 -31.43 11.13 6.80
CA VAL A 25 -30.10 11.71 6.58
C VAL A 25 -29.54 12.39 7.83
N ASP A 26 -30.36 13.17 8.55
CA ASP A 26 -29.87 14.01 9.65
C ASP A 26 -29.66 13.22 10.96
N TYR A 27 -30.44 12.16 11.21
CA TYR A 27 -30.44 11.49 12.53
C TYR A 27 -30.19 10.00 12.50
N TYR A 28 -30.51 9.30 11.42
CA TYR A 28 -30.35 7.84 11.36
C TYR A 28 -29.02 7.45 10.71
N LEU A 29 -28.76 7.97 9.51
CA LEU A 29 -27.57 7.67 8.72
C LEU A 29 -26.24 7.94 9.45
N PRO A 30 -26.08 9.05 10.21
CA PRO A 30 -24.81 9.37 10.88
C PRO A 30 -24.50 8.51 12.11
N GLN A 31 -25.43 7.67 12.56
CA GLN A 31 -25.18 6.77 13.68
C GLN A 31 -24.13 5.73 13.34
N GLN A 32 -23.30 5.37 14.31
CA GLN A 32 -22.44 4.20 14.20
C GLN A 32 -23.30 2.91 14.26
N PRO A 33 -22.95 1.87 13.49
CA PRO A 33 -23.56 0.56 13.63
C PRO A 33 -23.38 -0.02 15.05
N PRO A 34 -24.37 -0.74 15.61
CA PRO A 34 -25.70 -0.97 15.06
C PRO A 34 -26.61 0.26 15.19
N ARG A 35 -27.24 0.66 14.07
CA ARG A 35 -28.13 1.84 14.04
C ARG A 35 -29.48 1.55 14.68
N SER A 36 -30.06 2.57 15.33
CA SER A 36 -31.33 2.46 16.03
C SER A 36 -32.29 3.60 15.66
N VAL A 37 -33.50 3.22 15.24
CA VAL A 37 -34.59 4.17 14.94
C VAL A 37 -35.03 4.90 16.22
N ASP A 38 -35.00 4.21 17.36
CA ASP A 38 -35.33 4.82 18.65
C ASP A 38 -34.29 5.87 19.05
N GLN A 39 -33.00 5.62 18.79
CA GLN A 39 -31.92 6.60 19.02
C GLN A 39 -32.04 7.81 18.08
N ALA A 40 -32.32 7.59 16.78
CA ALA A 40 -32.51 8.66 15.81
C ALA A 40 -33.65 9.59 16.23
N TYR A 41 -34.75 8.99 16.68
CA TYR A 41 -35.92 9.70 17.16
C TYR A 41 -35.61 10.57 18.40
N ARG A 42 -34.85 10.02 19.36
CA ARG A 42 -34.43 10.77 20.56
C ARG A 42 -33.54 11.96 20.21
N ALA A 43 -32.60 11.77 19.28
CA ALA A 43 -31.74 12.86 18.79
C ALA A 43 -32.56 14.00 18.16
N TRP A 44 -33.50 13.65 17.25
CA TRP A 44 -34.42 14.63 16.66
C TRP A 44 -35.27 15.37 17.70
N ARG A 45 -35.77 14.64 18.71
CA ARG A 45 -36.58 15.23 19.80
C ARG A 45 -35.78 16.21 20.63
N ALA A 46 -34.54 15.84 21.00
CA ALA A 46 -33.65 16.68 21.78
C ALA A 46 -33.39 18.01 21.08
N GLU A 47 -33.13 17.96 19.76
CA GLU A 47 -32.90 19.16 18.96
C GLU A 47 -34.18 20.03 18.82
N LYS A 48 -35.32 19.44 18.44
CA LYS A 48 -36.52 20.23 18.10
C LYS A 48 -37.31 20.77 19.27
N HIS A 49 -37.36 20.05 20.38
CA HIS A 49 -38.25 20.41 21.49
C HIS A 49 -37.54 21.11 22.64
N LYS A 50 -36.20 21.31 22.57
CA LYS A 50 -35.40 21.93 23.66
C LYS A 50 -35.78 21.41 25.05
N LEU A 51 -36.14 20.12 25.14
CA LEU A 51 -36.77 19.60 26.35
C LEU A 51 -35.77 19.69 27.50
N PRO A 52 -36.17 20.22 28.67
CA PRO A 52 -35.36 20.11 29.87
C PRO A 52 -35.11 18.63 30.10
N ILE A 53 -33.83 18.30 30.28
CA ILE A 53 -33.37 16.93 30.26
C ILE A 53 -33.72 16.28 31.60
N ASP A 54 -34.99 15.98 31.81
CA ASP A 54 -35.34 14.95 32.76
C ASP A 54 -34.99 13.62 32.06
N HIS A 55 -33.68 13.30 32.15
CA HIS A 55 -32.94 12.35 31.32
C HIS A 55 -33.59 10.97 31.27
N GLU A 56 -34.32 10.60 32.32
CA GLU A 56 -34.96 9.28 32.45
C GLU A 56 -36.15 9.10 31.49
N SER A 57 -36.94 10.15 31.25
CA SER A 57 -38.15 10.04 30.44
C SER A 57 -37.89 10.10 28.93
N ILE A 58 -36.74 10.62 28.49
CA ILE A 58 -36.37 10.75 27.07
C ILE A 58 -35.59 9.52 26.61
N THR A 59 -34.70 9.00 27.46
CA THR A 59 -33.84 7.84 27.15
C THR A 59 -34.62 6.53 27.06
N GLN A 60 -35.83 6.44 27.62
CA GLN A 60 -36.66 5.23 27.54
C GLN A 60 -37.73 5.28 26.44
N ARG A 61 -37.96 6.44 25.83
CA ARG A 61 -39.02 6.56 24.81
C ARG A 61 -38.64 5.82 23.54
N ARG A 62 -39.56 4.95 23.12
CA ARG A 62 -39.58 4.31 21.80
C ARG A 62 -39.98 5.33 20.74
N ALA A 63 -39.46 5.17 19.53
CA ALA A 63 -39.85 5.94 18.37
C ALA A 63 -41.36 5.80 18.13
N MET A 64 -41.99 6.92 17.79
CA MET A 64 -43.41 6.95 17.43
C MET A 64 -43.70 6.01 16.25
N LYS A 65 -44.93 5.47 16.18
CA LYS A 65 -45.37 4.58 15.09
C LYS A 65 -45.07 5.14 13.69
N GLY A 66 -45.16 6.46 13.50
CA GLY A 66 -44.81 7.13 12.25
C GLY A 66 -43.34 6.95 11.84
N TRP A 67 -42.41 7.15 12.78
CA TRP A 67 -40.97 6.93 12.55
C TRP A 67 -40.66 5.48 12.22
N ARG A 68 -41.25 4.54 12.96
CA ARG A 68 -41.06 3.11 12.71
C ARG A 68 -41.53 2.71 11.32
N ARG A 69 -42.71 3.16 10.91
CA ARG A 69 -43.24 2.91 9.56
C ARG A 69 -42.36 3.51 8.47
N TRP A 70 -41.91 4.75 8.63
CA TRP A 70 -40.97 5.36 7.68
C TRP A 70 -39.65 4.60 7.59
N SER A 71 -39.09 4.18 8.73
CA SER A 71 -37.86 3.40 8.74
C SER A 71 -37.99 2.04 8.07
N LEU A 72 -39.20 1.48 7.98
CA LEU A 72 -39.50 0.22 7.32
C LEU A 72 -40.00 0.39 5.88
N GLY A 73 -40.19 1.62 5.39
CA GLY A 73 -40.79 1.87 4.07
C GLY A 73 -42.26 1.42 3.97
N ARG A 74 -43.02 1.48 5.08
CA ARG A 74 -44.40 0.98 5.17
C ARG A 74 -45.45 2.08 5.30
N ASN A 75 -46.64 1.82 4.74
CA ASN A 75 -47.81 2.69 4.78
C ASN A 75 -48.56 2.58 6.12
N LYS A 76 -49.73 3.21 6.25
CA LYS A 76 -50.47 3.21 7.53
C LYS A 76 -51.00 1.83 7.93
N GLN A 77 -51.28 0.99 6.94
CA GLN A 77 -51.78 -0.39 7.02
C GLN A 77 -50.67 -1.42 7.20
N ASP A 78 -49.42 -0.98 7.35
CA ASP A 78 -48.22 -1.83 7.50
C ASP A 78 -47.83 -2.61 6.22
N GLU A 79 -48.29 -2.15 5.06
CA GLU A 79 -47.90 -2.67 3.75
C GLU A 79 -46.74 -1.84 3.18
N PRO A 80 -45.84 -2.40 2.35
CA PRO A 80 -44.82 -1.64 1.65
C PRO A 80 -45.43 -0.48 0.84
N ILE A 81 -44.85 0.73 0.91
CA ILE A 81 -45.39 1.90 0.20
C ILE A 81 -45.29 1.73 -1.32
N VAL A 82 -44.21 1.09 -1.78
CA VAL A 82 -44.01 0.67 -3.17
C VAL A 82 -43.43 -0.75 -3.18
N PRO A 83 -43.62 -1.51 -4.27
CA PRO A 83 -42.88 -2.74 -4.50
C PRO A 83 -41.37 -2.43 -4.39
N ASN A 84 -40.65 -3.14 -3.52
CA ASN A 84 -39.22 -2.95 -3.23
C ASN A 84 -38.85 -1.67 -2.44
N ALA A 85 -39.75 -1.14 -1.61
CA ALA A 85 -39.39 -0.06 -0.69
C ALA A 85 -38.25 -0.48 0.25
N LEU A 86 -37.09 0.18 0.14
CA LEU A 86 -35.94 -0.08 0.98
C LEU A 86 -36.12 0.54 2.38
N SER A 87 -35.89 -0.25 3.42
CA SER A 87 -35.84 0.25 4.80
C SER A 87 -34.65 1.19 5.02
N TRP A 88 -34.73 2.08 6.02
CA TRP A 88 -33.60 2.92 6.42
C TRP A 88 -32.36 2.10 6.76
N ALA A 89 -32.51 0.91 7.33
CA ALA A 89 -31.39 0.02 7.62
C ALA A 89 -30.68 -0.45 6.33
N GLN A 90 -31.43 -0.92 5.33
CA GLN A 90 -30.88 -1.32 4.04
C GLN A 90 -30.20 -0.15 3.31
N ARG A 91 -30.81 1.03 3.37
CA ARG A 91 -30.26 2.25 2.75
C ARG A 91 -28.97 2.70 3.42
N ALA A 92 -28.92 2.63 4.75
CA ALA A 92 -27.71 2.95 5.50
C ALA A 92 -26.59 1.92 5.25
N GLN A 93 -26.93 0.64 5.12
CA GLN A 93 -25.96 -0.39 4.73
C GLN A 93 -25.37 -0.09 3.35
N ALA A 94 -26.22 0.21 2.36
CA ALA A 94 -25.74 0.55 1.02
C ALA A 94 -24.83 1.79 1.01
N TRP A 95 -25.09 2.78 1.87
CA TRP A 95 -24.20 3.93 2.06
C TRP A 95 -22.85 3.53 2.68
N ASP A 96 -22.86 2.66 3.70
CA ASP A 96 -21.64 2.14 4.30
C ASP A 96 -20.81 1.35 3.29
N ASP A 97 -21.45 0.51 2.50
CA ASP A 97 -20.81 -0.26 1.42
C ASP A 97 -20.19 0.68 0.38
N HIS A 98 -20.88 1.77 0.01
CA HIS A 98 -20.35 2.78 -0.90
C HIS A 98 -19.14 3.50 -0.32
N LEU A 99 -19.18 3.90 0.96
CA LEU A 99 -18.03 4.51 1.62
C LEU A 99 -16.85 3.55 1.71
N ALA A 100 -17.10 2.29 2.04
CA ALA A 100 -16.09 1.25 2.09
C ALA A 100 -15.44 1.03 0.71
N ALA A 101 -16.25 0.96 -0.35
CA ALA A 101 -15.74 0.83 -1.73
C ALA A 101 -14.88 2.03 -2.13
N LYS A 102 -15.30 3.25 -1.78
CA LYS A 102 -14.53 4.47 -2.06
C LYS A 102 -13.19 4.50 -1.31
N LEU A 103 -13.18 4.08 -0.05
CA LEU A 103 -11.95 3.96 0.74
C LEU A 103 -11.01 2.90 0.15
N PHE A 104 -11.56 1.74 -0.21
CA PHE A 104 -10.79 0.67 -0.84
C PHE A 104 -10.17 1.13 -2.17
N GLN A 105 -10.92 1.85 -3.00
CA GLN A 105 -10.41 2.43 -4.23
C GLN A 105 -9.25 3.40 -3.96
N ALA A 106 -9.39 4.32 -2.99
CA ALA A 106 -8.33 5.25 -2.63
C ALA A 106 -7.06 4.54 -2.10
N LEU A 107 -7.23 3.44 -1.36
CA LEU A 107 -6.10 2.62 -0.89
C LEU A 107 -5.39 1.91 -2.03
N GLU A 108 -6.12 1.33 -2.98
CA GLU A 108 -5.52 0.70 -4.16
C GLU A 108 -4.82 1.74 -5.05
N GLU A 109 -5.41 2.92 -5.26
CA GLU A 109 -4.76 4.03 -5.96
C GLU A 109 -3.45 4.43 -5.26
N ARG A 110 -3.47 4.61 -3.93
CA ARG A 110 -2.27 4.93 -3.17
C ARG A 110 -1.22 3.83 -3.24
N LYS A 111 -1.63 2.56 -3.21
CA LYS A 111 -0.74 1.41 -3.37
C LYS A 111 -0.12 1.39 -4.76
N THR A 112 -0.89 1.66 -5.82
CA THR A 112 -0.34 1.76 -7.17
C THR A 112 0.63 2.92 -7.32
N GLU A 113 0.35 4.07 -6.70
CA GLU A 113 1.26 5.21 -6.67
C GLU A 113 2.59 4.84 -5.98
N ILE A 114 2.54 4.19 -4.81
CA ILE A 114 3.73 3.75 -4.08
C ILE A 114 4.53 2.72 -4.89
N LEU A 115 3.86 1.75 -5.53
CA LEU A 115 4.53 0.74 -6.35
C LEU A 115 5.12 1.32 -7.64
N ASN A 116 4.51 2.38 -8.18
CA ASN A 116 4.93 3.03 -9.41
C ASN A 116 5.77 4.29 -9.18
N SER A 117 6.28 4.53 -7.97
CA SER A 117 7.11 5.71 -7.67
C SER A 117 8.22 5.41 -6.67
N GLY A 118 9.23 6.28 -6.65
CA GLY A 118 10.36 6.23 -5.72
C GLY A 118 11.09 4.90 -5.76
N TYR A 119 11.55 4.45 -4.59
CA TYR A 119 12.35 3.22 -4.46
C TYR A 119 11.60 1.92 -4.71
N ALA A 120 10.30 1.91 -5.00
CA ALA A 120 9.65 0.70 -5.51
C ALA A 120 10.13 0.39 -6.94
N LEU A 121 10.42 1.43 -7.72
CA LEU A 121 10.96 1.31 -9.07
C LEU A 121 12.44 0.95 -9.01
N TYR A 122 12.80 -0.14 -9.70
CA TYR A 122 14.18 -0.63 -9.70
C TYR A 122 15.16 0.39 -10.30
N PHE A 123 14.73 1.14 -11.33
CA PHE A 123 15.60 2.11 -11.99
C PHE A 123 15.92 3.33 -11.12
N GLU A 124 14.97 3.78 -10.27
CA GLU A 124 15.18 4.84 -9.28
C GLU A 124 16.18 4.37 -8.21
N ARG A 125 16.04 3.13 -7.70
CA ARG A 125 17.03 2.53 -6.78
C ARG A 125 18.43 2.51 -7.41
N ILE A 126 18.53 2.08 -8.67
CA ILE A 126 19.81 2.03 -9.39
C ILE A 126 20.38 3.44 -9.60
N ALA A 127 19.56 4.44 -9.90
CA ALA A 127 20.00 5.83 -10.08
C ALA A 127 20.65 6.38 -8.79
N ASP A 128 19.98 6.22 -7.65
CA ASP A 128 20.48 6.68 -6.37
C ASP A 128 21.72 5.90 -5.90
N LEU A 129 21.75 4.58 -6.15
CA LEU A 129 22.94 3.77 -5.86
C LEU A 129 24.14 4.22 -6.72
N LYS A 130 23.92 4.62 -7.97
CA LYS A 130 24.97 5.18 -8.83
C LYS A 130 25.47 6.52 -8.31
N GLU A 131 24.58 7.43 -7.91
CA GLU A 131 24.97 8.72 -7.32
C GLU A 131 25.78 8.50 -6.03
N LEU A 132 25.33 7.59 -5.15
CA LEU A 132 26.08 7.21 -3.95
C LEU A 132 27.44 6.60 -4.28
N ALA A 133 27.51 5.74 -5.29
CA ALA A 133 28.76 5.14 -5.73
C ALA A 133 29.73 6.20 -6.27
N GLU A 134 29.25 7.19 -7.02
CA GLU A 134 30.06 8.32 -7.51
C GLU A 134 30.59 9.17 -6.36
N LEU A 135 29.74 9.51 -5.38
CA LEU A 135 30.16 10.24 -4.18
C LEU A 135 31.26 9.47 -3.43
N LEU A 136 31.03 8.19 -3.14
CA LEU A 136 32.00 7.35 -2.44
C LEU A 136 33.30 7.17 -3.23
N ARG A 137 33.21 7.09 -4.57
CA ARG A 137 34.37 7.04 -5.45
C ARG A 137 35.20 8.32 -5.34
N ASP A 138 34.55 9.47 -5.39
CA ASP A 138 35.24 10.77 -5.30
C ASP A 138 35.89 10.94 -3.93
N GLU A 139 35.21 10.56 -2.85
CA GLU A 139 35.81 10.52 -1.50
C GLU A 139 37.00 9.57 -1.43
N LEU A 140 36.90 8.39 -2.06
CA LEU A 140 37.98 7.42 -2.09
C LEU A 140 39.23 7.95 -2.81
N TYR A 141 39.07 8.79 -3.82
CA TYR A 141 40.18 9.45 -4.52
C TYR A 141 40.72 10.70 -3.83
N THR A 142 40.02 11.20 -2.81
CA THR A 142 40.51 12.32 -2.00
C THR A 142 41.50 11.81 -0.94
N GLU A 143 42.74 12.32 -0.97
CA GLU A 143 43.86 11.77 -0.20
C GLU A 143 43.64 11.85 1.32
N ASP A 144 43.10 12.96 1.82
CA ASP A 144 42.79 13.22 3.23
C ASP A 144 41.65 12.35 3.79
N LYS A 145 40.74 11.88 2.92
CA LYS A 145 39.65 10.96 3.30
C LYS A 145 40.07 9.49 3.24
N ARG A 146 40.97 9.14 2.32
CA ARG A 146 41.55 7.80 2.18
C ARG A 146 42.49 7.47 3.34
N TRP A 147 43.26 8.45 3.77
CA TRP A 147 44.32 8.31 4.77
C TRP A 147 44.00 9.19 5.98
N LEU A 148 43.43 8.56 7.01
CA LEU A 148 43.03 9.28 8.21
C LEU A 148 44.21 9.42 9.17
N PRO A 149 44.44 10.60 9.75
CA PRO A 149 45.40 10.74 10.85
C PRO A 149 44.89 9.96 12.06
N ASP A 150 45.74 9.11 12.62
CA ASP A 150 45.51 8.34 13.84
C ASP A 150 46.66 8.61 14.80
N VAL A 151 46.36 8.77 16.08
CA VAL A 151 47.36 9.11 17.08
C VAL A 151 47.49 7.93 18.01
N ARG A 152 48.67 7.32 18.06
CA ARG A 152 48.94 6.23 19.00
C ARG A 152 49.98 6.64 20.02
N GLN A 153 49.73 6.24 21.26
CA GLN A 153 50.69 6.35 22.34
C GLN A 153 51.46 5.04 22.42
N ILE A 154 52.78 5.10 22.28
CA ILE A 154 53.68 3.95 22.41
C ILE A 154 54.39 4.05 23.75
N GLY A 155 54.35 2.99 24.55
CA GLY A 155 54.93 2.95 25.90
C GLY A 155 53.88 3.13 27.00
N SER A 156 54.36 3.14 28.25
CA SER A 156 53.52 3.30 29.45
C SER A 156 54.21 4.19 30.48
N GLY A 157 53.46 5.04 31.17
CA GLY A 157 54.01 5.94 32.20
C GLY A 157 54.59 7.23 31.62
N GLU A 158 55.62 7.77 32.28
CA GLU A 158 56.24 9.06 31.91
C GLU A 158 56.99 9.00 30.56
N ASP A 159 57.40 7.80 30.12
CA ASP A 159 58.13 7.57 28.86
C ASP A 159 57.21 7.35 27.65
N ALA A 160 55.92 7.65 27.76
CA ALA A 160 54.98 7.37 26.69
C ALA A 160 55.07 8.41 25.55
N GLU A 161 55.43 7.97 24.36
CA GLU A 161 55.61 8.81 23.18
C GLU A 161 54.33 8.86 22.32
N ARG A 162 53.92 10.06 21.90
CA ARG A 162 52.81 10.26 20.97
C ARG A 162 53.35 10.16 19.54
N VAL A 163 52.92 9.13 18.82
CA VAL A 163 53.28 8.92 17.42
C VAL A 163 52.05 9.17 16.55
N ASP A 164 52.18 10.11 15.63
CA ASP A 164 51.18 10.35 14.59
C ASP A 164 51.38 9.31 13.49
N ILE A 165 50.34 8.50 13.27
CA ILE A 165 50.30 7.41 12.29
C ILE A 165 49.23 7.76 11.26
N VAL A 166 49.44 7.33 10.02
CA VAL A 166 48.42 7.43 8.98
C VAL A 166 47.72 6.07 8.86
N ARG A 167 46.40 6.05 9.07
CA ARG A 167 45.57 4.85 8.98
C ARG A 167 44.74 4.86 7.72
N PHE A 168 44.76 3.75 6.99
CA PHE A 168 43.88 3.54 5.83
C PHE A 168 42.41 3.49 6.23
N ASN A 169 41.56 4.22 5.52
CA ASN A 169 40.11 4.22 5.73
C ASN A 169 39.44 2.99 5.09
N HIS A 170 39.62 1.82 5.71
CA HIS A 170 39.02 0.57 5.25
C HIS A 170 37.48 0.65 5.12
N ALA A 171 36.83 1.39 6.04
CA ALA A 171 35.37 1.51 6.06
C ALA A 171 34.82 2.16 4.77
N LEU A 172 35.52 3.16 4.23
CA LEU A 172 35.11 3.83 2.99
C LEU A 172 35.14 2.87 1.78
N ILE A 173 36.20 2.07 1.65
CA ILE A 173 36.29 1.08 0.57
C ILE A 173 35.25 -0.02 0.73
N GLU A 174 35.03 -0.47 1.96
CA GLU A 174 34.03 -1.49 2.23
C GLU A 174 32.62 -0.99 1.87
N GLN A 175 32.29 0.25 2.23
CA GLN A 175 31.03 0.88 1.84
C GLN A 175 30.90 0.98 0.31
N TYR A 176 31.94 1.47 -0.39
CA TYR A 176 31.92 1.55 -1.84
C TYR A 176 31.72 0.18 -2.51
N ARG A 177 32.44 -0.86 -2.04
CA ARG A 177 32.27 -2.24 -2.52
C ARG A 177 30.86 -2.75 -2.29
N ARG A 178 30.26 -2.49 -1.12
CA ARG A 178 28.87 -2.87 -0.80
C ARG A 178 27.87 -2.17 -1.73
N THR A 179 28.06 -0.88 -2.02
CA THR A 179 27.20 -0.15 -2.97
C THR A 179 27.27 -0.76 -4.38
N LEU A 180 28.45 -1.09 -4.89
CA LEU A 180 28.60 -1.79 -6.18
C LEU A 180 27.94 -3.18 -6.16
N ASP A 181 28.08 -3.88 -5.05
CA ASP A 181 27.49 -5.18 -4.79
C ASP A 181 25.95 -5.14 -4.78
N ASP A 182 25.36 -4.04 -4.30
CA ASP A 182 23.93 -3.77 -4.28
C ASP A 182 23.43 -3.40 -5.69
N ILE A 183 24.19 -2.60 -6.46
CA ILE A 183 23.90 -2.33 -7.88
C ILE A 183 23.84 -3.64 -8.69
N ALA A 184 24.84 -4.51 -8.52
CA ALA A 184 24.89 -5.79 -9.22
C ALA A 184 23.73 -6.73 -8.82
N ALA A 185 23.27 -6.63 -7.56
CA ALA A 185 22.11 -7.37 -7.10
C ALA A 185 20.81 -6.86 -7.73
N GLU A 186 20.61 -5.53 -7.81
CA GLU A 186 19.44 -4.91 -8.45
C GLU A 186 19.38 -5.17 -9.96
N LEU A 187 20.53 -5.27 -10.64
CA LEU A 187 20.61 -5.64 -12.06
C LEU A 187 20.41 -7.14 -12.33
N GLY A 188 20.34 -7.97 -11.29
CA GLY A 188 20.26 -9.42 -11.42
C GLY A 188 21.54 -10.10 -11.92
N GLU A 189 22.63 -9.35 -12.09
CA GLU A 189 23.94 -9.87 -12.52
C GLU A 189 24.62 -10.66 -11.40
N ARG A 190 24.22 -10.43 -10.14
CA ARG A 190 24.75 -11.15 -8.99
C ARG A 190 23.92 -12.39 -8.67
N ILE A 191 24.34 -13.54 -9.18
CA ILE A 191 23.93 -14.85 -8.65
C ILE A 191 24.64 -15.04 -7.30
N ARG A 192 24.07 -14.51 -6.21
CA ARG A 192 24.59 -14.75 -4.84
C ARG A 192 24.43 -16.24 -4.54
N GLY A 193 25.55 -16.97 -4.65
CA GLY A 193 25.70 -18.31 -4.10
C GLY A 193 24.57 -19.24 -4.50
N LEU A 194 24.76 -19.98 -5.60
CA LEU A 194 24.19 -21.31 -5.69
C LEU A 194 24.67 -22.06 -4.43
N GLU A 195 23.92 -21.99 -3.33
CA GLU A 195 24.14 -22.86 -2.19
C GLU A 195 23.84 -24.27 -2.71
N LEU A 196 24.89 -24.97 -3.14
CA LEU A 196 24.89 -26.41 -3.32
C LEU A 196 24.72 -27.06 -1.93
N ARG A 197 23.56 -26.83 -1.29
CA ARG A 197 23.11 -27.66 -0.18
C ARG A 197 22.80 -29.01 -0.79
N GLY A 198 23.71 -29.96 -0.56
CA GLY A 198 23.57 -31.35 -0.95
C GLY A 198 22.23 -31.93 -0.51
N SER A 199 21.27 -31.91 -1.42
CA SER A 199 20.65 -33.11 -1.95
C SER A 199 20.71 -32.94 -3.46
N VAL A 200 21.83 -33.34 -4.04
CA VAL A 200 21.97 -33.43 -5.49
C VAL A 200 21.08 -34.61 -5.91
N GLY A 201 19.79 -34.35 -6.07
CA GLY A 201 19.06 -34.92 -7.19
C GLY A 201 19.76 -34.36 -8.41
N VAL A 202 20.74 -35.11 -8.93
CA VAL A 202 21.32 -34.80 -10.23
C VAL A 202 20.11 -34.82 -11.15
N ALA A 203 19.61 -33.66 -11.57
CA ALA A 203 18.98 -33.59 -12.87
C ALA A 203 20.13 -33.97 -13.80
N SER A 204 20.23 -35.26 -14.10
CA SER A 204 21.19 -35.78 -15.05
C SER A 204 20.84 -35.07 -16.33
N VAL A 205 21.59 -34.02 -16.64
CA VAL A 205 21.58 -33.44 -17.96
C VAL A 205 21.92 -34.61 -18.86
N THR A 206 20.91 -35.08 -19.58
CA THR A 206 21.08 -36.29 -20.37
C THR A 206 22.10 -35.98 -21.46
N ALA A 207 22.78 -37.00 -21.97
CA ALA A 207 23.67 -36.81 -23.11
C ALA A 207 22.94 -36.10 -24.28
N ASP A 208 21.62 -36.29 -24.37
CA ASP A 208 20.75 -35.67 -25.37
C ASP A 208 20.56 -34.15 -25.14
N GLU A 209 20.36 -33.71 -23.90
CA GLU A 209 20.25 -32.28 -23.57
C GLU A 209 21.57 -31.54 -23.81
N LEU A 210 22.70 -32.19 -23.53
CA LEU A 210 24.04 -31.65 -23.84
C LEU A 210 24.31 -31.59 -25.35
N ALA A 211 23.89 -32.60 -26.10
CA ALA A 211 23.99 -32.60 -27.55
C ALA A 211 23.10 -31.52 -28.17
N GLN A 212 21.89 -31.32 -27.65
CA GLN A 212 20.98 -30.27 -28.10
C GLN A 212 21.56 -28.88 -27.85
N ALA A 213 22.04 -28.61 -26.64
CA ALA A 213 22.67 -27.33 -26.31
C ALA A 213 23.90 -27.03 -27.18
N ARG A 214 24.69 -28.07 -27.51
CA ARG A 214 25.83 -27.93 -28.43
C ARG A 214 25.37 -27.58 -29.85
N ASN A 215 24.35 -28.27 -30.37
CA ASN A 215 23.82 -27.99 -31.71
C ASN A 215 23.21 -26.59 -31.81
N GLU A 216 22.51 -26.14 -30.77
CA GLU A 216 21.95 -24.78 -30.70
C GLU A 216 23.06 -23.73 -30.66
N ALA A 217 24.16 -23.98 -29.94
CA ALA A 217 25.32 -23.09 -29.92
C ALA A 217 26.03 -23.04 -31.29
N GLU A 218 26.27 -24.19 -31.93
CA GLU A 218 26.88 -24.25 -33.27
C GLU A 218 25.98 -23.57 -34.33
N ALA A 219 24.65 -23.71 -34.22
CA ALA A 219 23.69 -23.03 -35.10
C ALA A 219 23.72 -21.50 -34.90
N TRP A 220 23.75 -21.05 -33.65
CA TRP A 220 23.85 -19.63 -33.32
C TRP A 220 25.17 -19.01 -33.81
N GLU A 221 26.27 -19.73 -33.67
CA GLU A 221 27.59 -19.28 -34.14
C GLU A 221 27.65 -19.20 -35.67
N LYS A 222 27.02 -20.15 -36.37
CA LYS A 222 26.88 -20.13 -37.82
C LYS A 222 25.94 -19.03 -38.31
N GLU A 223 24.85 -18.74 -37.60
CA GLU A 223 23.95 -17.62 -37.95
C GLU A 223 24.64 -16.26 -37.75
N ARG A 224 25.50 -16.15 -36.73
CA ARG A 224 26.17 -14.89 -36.37
C ARG A 224 27.44 -14.62 -37.16
N PHE A 225 28.16 -15.65 -37.58
CA PHE A 225 29.48 -15.53 -38.20
C PHE A 225 29.64 -16.30 -39.52
N GLY A 226 28.66 -17.09 -39.93
CA GLY A 226 28.66 -17.82 -41.21
C GLY A 226 28.24 -16.91 -42.36
N ASP A 227 29.02 -16.95 -43.44
CA ASP A 227 28.88 -16.25 -44.73
C ASP A 227 29.56 -14.88 -44.84
N GLY A 228 30.63 -14.66 -44.07
CA GLY A 228 31.74 -13.82 -44.53
C GLY A 228 32.61 -14.58 -45.54
N ASP A 229 32.02 -14.96 -46.68
CA ASP A 229 32.72 -15.60 -47.80
C ASP A 229 33.91 -14.74 -48.21
N SER A 230 35.08 -15.37 -48.19
CA SER A 230 36.34 -14.81 -48.65
C SER A 230 36.39 -14.93 -50.16
N GLU A 231 36.07 -13.83 -50.87
CA GLU A 231 36.53 -13.63 -52.26
C GLU A 231 38.02 -13.25 -52.30
#